data_AF-A0A2P6MYA1-F1
#
_entry.id   AF-A0A2P6MYA1-F1
#
_cell.length_a   1.000
_cell.length_b   1.000
_cell.length_c   1.000
_cell.angle_alpha   90.00
_cell.angle_beta   90.00
_cell.angle_gamma   90.00
#
_symmetry.space_group_name_H-M   'P 1'
#
loop_
_entity.id
_entity.type
_entity.pdbx_description
1 polymer ?
#
loop_
_entity_poly.entity_id
_entity_poly.type
_entity_poly.pdbx_seq_one_letter_code
_entity_poly.pdbx_strand_id
1 'polypeptide(L)'
;MSTVEVVLVAKSSDKIMLETGRFTLTSNGKLPLSQIMQKWKIKNVEWLDGDLDLQPDKDGNSEIAFTNMKLIRIVADPERS
;
A
#
# COMPACT_ATOMS: atom_id res chain seq x y z
N MET A 1 -1.46 -8.34 -17.29
CA MET A 1 -1.38 -8.17 -15.82
C MET A 1 -2.00 -6.82 -15.48
N SER A 2 -2.82 -6.75 -14.44
CA SER A 2 -3.46 -5.50 -14.01
C SER A 2 -2.49 -4.66 -13.18
N THR A 3 -2.49 -3.35 -13.41
CA THR A 3 -1.73 -2.39 -12.60
C THR A 3 -2.68 -1.58 -11.76
N VAL A 4 -2.19 -1.15 -10.60
CA VAL A 4 -2.93 -0.31 -9.65
C VAL A 4 -2.07 0.88 -9.28
N GLU A 5 -2.71 2.04 -9.21
CA GLU A 5 -2.10 3.22 -8.62
C GLU A 5 -2.26 3.14 -7.10
N VAL A 6 -1.15 3.28 -6.37
CA VAL A 6 -1.13 3.35 -4.92
C VAL A 6 -0.79 4.77 -4.52
N VAL A 7 -1.63 5.36 -3.69
CA VAL A 7 -1.43 6.68 -3.08
C VAL A 7 -1.05 6.44 -1.64
N LEU A 8 0.19 6.75 -1.29
CA LEU A 8 0.62 6.85 0.08
C LEU A 8 0.10 8.15 0.68
N VAL A 9 -0.55 8.02 1.83
CA VAL A 9 -1.02 9.13 2.66
C VAL A 9 -0.22 9.09 3.95
N ALA A 10 0.87 9.83 4.02
CA ALA A 10 1.65 9.93 5.25
C ALA A 10 1.02 10.97 6.17
N LYS A 11 0.61 10.54 7.37
CA LYS A 11 0.03 11.43 8.40
C LYS A 11 1.12 11.78 9.42
N SER A 12 1.92 12.81 9.12
CA SER A 12 2.76 13.45 10.13
C SER A 12 1.98 14.60 10.77
N SER A 13 2.27 14.89 12.04
CA SER A 13 1.45 15.69 12.98
C SER A 13 0.90 17.04 12.49
N ASP A 14 1.40 17.62 11.39
CA ASP A 14 0.86 18.84 10.76
C ASP A 14 0.84 18.83 9.21
N LYS A 15 1.17 17.70 8.55
CA LYS A 15 1.24 17.63 7.08
C LYS A 15 0.80 16.25 6.56
N ILE A 16 -0.12 16.27 5.60
CA ILE A 16 -0.45 15.10 4.78
C ILE A 16 0.46 15.11 3.55
N MET A 17 1.38 14.15 3.46
CA MET A 17 2.13 13.94 2.22
C MET A 17 1.41 12.91 1.37
N LEU A 18 1.17 13.26 0.10
CA LEU A 18 0.59 12.37 -0.90
C LEU A 18 1.68 11.96 -1.89
N GLU A 19 2.13 10.72 -1.83
CA GLU A 19 3.01 10.14 -2.86
C GLU A 19 2.26 9.11 -3.69
N THR A 20 2.48 9.11 -5.00
CA THR A 20 1.82 8.17 -5.92
C THR A 20 2.83 7.21 -6.54
N GLY A 21 2.50 5.92 -6.57
CA GLY A 21 3.28 4.89 -7.24
C GLY A 21 2.37 3.95 -8.01
N ARG A 22 2.83 3.45 -9.17
CA ARG A 22 2.12 2.39 -9.89
C ARG A 22 2.78 1.06 -9.60
N PHE A 23 1.97 0.08 -9.24
CA PHE A 23 2.41 -1.27 -8.92
C PHE A 23 1.63 -2.28 -9.75
N THR A 24 2.31 -3.32 -10.22
CA THR A 24 1.68 -4.43 -10.92
C THR A 24 1.13 -5.38 -9.87
N LEU A 25 -0.16 -5.72 -9.96
CA LEU A 25 -0.72 -6.78 -9.14
C LEU A 25 -0.02 -8.10 -9.48
N THR A 26 0.19 -8.93 -8.47
CA THR A 26 0.71 -10.29 -8.66
C THR A 26 -0.22 -11.10 -9.56
N SER A 27 0.24 -12.28 -10.02
CA SER A 27 -0.55 -13.17 -10.88
C SER A 27 -1.90 -13.59 -10.27
N ASN A 28 -2.02 -13.60 -8.94
CA ASN A 28 -3.25 -13.86 -8.20
C ASN A 28 -4.04 -12.59 -7.79
N GLY A 29 -3.65 -11.42 -8.32
CA GLY A 29 -4.38 -10.16 -8.11
C GLY A 29 -4.12 -9.48 -6.78
N LYS A 30 -3.06 -9.84 -6.05
CA LYS A 30 -2.69 -9.24 -4.76
C LYS A 30 -1.75 -8.05 -4.95
N LEU A 31 -1.69 -7.18 -3.94
CA LEU A 31 -0.73 -6.10 -3.89
C LEU A 31 0.65 -6.62 -3.50
N PRO A 32 1.73 -6.17 -4.16
CA PRO A 32 3.07 -6.47 -3.72
C PRO A 32 3.48 -5.56 -2.54
N LEU A 33 2.94 -5.82 -1.34
CA LEU A 33 3.16 -4.98 -0.15
C LEU A 33 4.64 -4.78 0.16
N SER A 34 5.48 -5.81 0.04
CA SER A 34 6.93 -5.65 0.25
C SER A 34 7.57 -4.63 -0.71
N GLN A 35 7.15 -4.59 -1.97
CA GLN A 35 7.67 -3.60 -2.93
C GLN A 35 7.18 -2.19 -2.60
N ILE A 36 5.91 -2.07 -2.21
CA ILE A 36 5.29 -0.81 -1.79
C ILE A 36 6.01 -0.25 -0.55
N MET A 37 6.17 -1.09 0.48
CA MET A 37 6.83 -0.74 1.74
C MET A 37 8.30 -0.40 1.53
N GLN A 38 9.02 -1.16 0.71
CA GLN A 38 10.42 -0.88 0.38
C GLN A 38 10.58 0.46 -0.35
N LYS A 39 9.69 0.78 -1.30
CA LYS A 39 9.76 2.05 -2.05
C LYS A 39 9.69 3.26 -1.12
N TRP A 40 8.83 3.20 -0.11
CA TRP A 40 8.53 4.33 0.77
C TRP A 40 9.09 4.19 2.19
N LYS A 41 9.92 3.18 2.44
CA LYS A 41 10.49 2.87 3.77
C LYS A 41 9.41 2.83 4.87
N ILE A 42 8.30 2.19 4.57
CA ILE A 42 7.16 2.06 5.47
C ILE A 42 7.37 0.82 6.34
N LYS A 43 7.10 0.96 7.65
CA LYS A 43 7.07 -0.18 8.58
C LYS A 43 5.67 -0.78 8.73
N ASN A 44 4.64 0.05 8.78
CA ASN A 44 3.24 -0.36 8.97
C ASN A 44 2.32 0.36 7.97
N VAL A 45 1.35 -0.36 7.42
CA VAL A 45 0.39 0.15 6.44
C VAL A 45 -1.03 -0.01 6.99
N GLU A 46 -1.81 1.05 6.97
CA GLU A 46 -3.23 1.06 7.31
C GLU A 46 -4.03 1.52 6.09
N TRP A 47 -5.26 1.05 5.93
CA TRP A 47 -6.09 1.40 4.78
C TRP A 47 -7.00 2.60 5.07
N LEU A 48 -7.15 3.53 4.11
CA LEU A 48 -7.92 4.78 4.33
C LEU A 48 -9.44 4.59 4.13
N ASP A 49 -9.89 3.51 3.47
CA ASP A 49 -11.30 3.34 3.06
C ASP A 49 -12.00 2.12 3.68
N GLY A 50 -11.45 1.62 4.79
CA GLY A 50 -12.08 0.61 5.62
C GLY A 50 -11.16 0.14 6.73
N ASP A 51 -11.76 -0.41 7.78
CA ASP A 51 -11.10 -0.87 9.02
C ASP A 51 -10.22 -2.13 8.82
N LEU A 52 -9.74 -2.36 7.60
CA LEU A 52 -8.93 -3.51 7.23
C LEU A 52 -7.45 -3.16 7.35
N ASP A 53 -6.83 -3.72 8.38
CA ASP A 53 -5.38 -3.79 8.49
C ASP A 53 -4.84 -4.71 7.39
N LEU A 54 -3.98 -4.17 6.51
CA LEU A 54 -3.42 -4.93 5.41
C LEU A 54 -2.13 -5.60 5.85
N GLN A 55 -2.22 -6.90 6.12
CA GLN A 55 -1.04 -7.68 6.48
C GLN A 55 -0.40 -8.33 5.25
N PRO A 56 0.94 -8.44 5.22
CA PRO A 56 1.63 -9.22 4.22
C PRO A 56 1.47 -10.72 4.52
N ASP A 57 1.16 -11.50 3.48
CA ASP A 57 1.31 -12.94 3.51
C ASP A 57 2.79 -13.35 3.56
N LYS A 58 3.04 -14.65 3.64
CA LYS A 58 4.40 -15.23 3.68
C LYS A 58 5.31 -14.81 2.50
N ASP A 59 4.72 -14.36 1.40
CA ASP A 59 5.42 -13.96 0.17
C ASP A 59 5.51 -12.43 0.04
N GLY A 60 5.06 -11.69 1.06
CA GLY A 60 5.12 -10.22 1.07
C GLY A 60 4.02 -9.55 0.26
N ASN A 61 2.94 -10.26 -0.07
CA ASN A 61 1.80 -9.72 -0.79
C ASN A 61 0.63 -9.48 0.15
N SER A 62 -0.34 -8.66 -0.23
CA SER A 62 -1.55 -8.51 0.58
C SER A 62 -2.28 -9.84 0.77
N GLU A 63 -2.86 -10.04 1.95
CA GLU A 63 -3.73 -11.21 2.18
C GLU A 63 -4.99 -11.19 1.29
N ILE A 64 -5.41 -10.00 0.86
CA ILE A 64 -6.60 -9.76 0.03
C ILE A 64 -6.21 -9.58 -1.45
N ALA A 65 -7.03 -10.08 -2.37
CA ALA A 65 -6.91 -9.83 -3.81
C ALA A 65 -7.73 -8.61 -4.25
N PHE A 66 -7.13 -7.73 -5.04
CA PHE A 66 -7.70 -6.46 -5.49
C PHE A 66 -8.11 -6.52 -6.96
N THR A 67 -8.99 -7.46 -7.29
CA THR A 67 -9.44 -7.66 -8.68
C THR A 67 -10.18 -6.42 -9.20
N ASN A 68 -9.77 -5.92 -10.38
CA ASN A 68 -10.33 -4.75 -11.06
C ASN A 68 -10.12 -3.39 -10.38
N MET A 69 -9.30 -3.31 -9.33
CA MET A 69 -9.03 -2.04 -8.67
C MET A 69 -8.03 -1.20 -9.48
N LYS A 70 -8.33 0.09 -9.66
CA LYS A 70 -7.48 1.05 -10.40
C LYS A 70 -6.64 1.94 -9.48
N LEU A 71 -7.13 2.19 -8.27
CA LEU A 71 -6.53 3.10 -7.29
C LEU A 71 -6.69 2.54 -5.88
N ILE A 72 -5.63 2.61 -5.08
CA ILE A 72 -5.60 2.22 -3.68
C ILE A 72 -4.96 3.33 -2.87
N ARG A 73 -5.57 3.71 -1.75
CA ARG A 73 -4.99 4.66 -0.80
C ARG A 73 -4.50 3.92 0.43
N ILE A 74 -3.21 4.06 0.73
CA ILE A 74 -2.57 3.45 1.88
C ILE A 74 -2.13 4.58 2.81
N VAL A 75 -2.57 4.54 4.06
CA VAL A 75 -2.02 5.36 5.13
C VAL A 75 -0.80 4.65 5.67
N ALA A 76 0.28 5.38 5.87
CA ALA A 76 1.41 4.83 6.59
C ALA A 76 2.13 5.90 7.40
N ASP A 77 2.85 5.45 8.41
CA ASP A 77 3.87 6.25 9.07
C ASP A 77 5.23 5.92 8.44
N PRO A 78 5.70 6.68 7.42
CA PRO A 78 7.06 6.54 6.94
C PRO A 78 7.99 6.89 8.09
N GLU A 79 8.98 6.03 8.38
CA GLU A 79 9.84 6.18 9.55
C GLU A 79 10.23 7.64 9.84
N ARG A 80 9.73 8.21 10.94
CA ARG A 80 10.46 9.26 11.67
C ARG A 80 11.83 8.68 11.99
N SER A 81 12.84 9.17 11.25
CA SER A 81 14.26 8.97 11.60
C SER A 81 14.57 9.70 12.90
#